data_AF-A0A9E4FQZ6-F1
#
_entry.id   AF-A0A9E4FQZ6-F1
#
_cell.length_a   1.000
_cell.length_b   1.000
_cell.length_c   1.000
_cell.angle_alpha   90.00
_cell.angle_beta   90.00
_cell.angle_gamma   90.00
#
_symmetry.space_group_name_H-M   'P 1'
#
loop_
_entity.id
_entity.type
_entity.pdbx_description
1 polymer ?
#
loop_
_entity_poly.entity_id
_entity_poly.type
_entity_poly.pdbx_seq_one_letter_code
_entity_poly.pdbx_strand_id
1 'polypeptide(L)'
;YAYIVFEVPVDHPDVCPPAEAGAVGVDRNVGQATDSTGAVHALPDTTVTTVEDAQSKRYPRRMARQQKGSHRRRGTAGKLRKLHRRQTRRRDTATHQVSRKIADTA
;
A
#
# COMPACT_ATOMS: atom_id res chain seq x y z
N TYR A 1 -2.62 0.89 -22.79
CA TYR A 1 -3.76 1.72 -22.38
C TYR A 1 -3.23 3.09 -22.05
N ALA A 2 -3.63 4.10 -22.82
CA ALA A 2 -3.45 5.49 -22.42
C ALA A 2 -4.55 5.77 -21.38
N TYR A 3 -4.18 6.40 -20.26
CA TYR A 3 -5.13 6.87 -19.27
C TYR A 3 -5.24 8.38 -19.45
N ILE A 4 -6.45 8.91 -19.48
CA ILE A 4 -6.67 10.36 -19.41
C ILE A 4 -6.94 10.67 -17.94
N VAL A 5 -6.12 11.53 -17.36
CA VAL A 5 -6.27 12.02 -15.99
C VAL A 5 -6.79 13.44 -16.07
N PHE A 6 -7.93 13.69 -15.44
CA PHE A 6 -8.45 15.04 -15.26
C PHE A 6 -8.19 15.45 -13.82
N GLU A 7 -7.51 16.58 -13.64
CA GLU A 7 -7.43 17.24 -12.35
C GLU A 7 -8.65 18.13 -12.21
N VAL A 8 -9.48 17.85 -11.21
CA VAL A 8 -10.66 18.65 -10.90
C VAL A 8 -10.33 19.44 -9.64
N PRO A 9 -10.29 20.78 -9.69
CA PRO A 9 -10.16 21.57 -8.48
C PRO A 9 -11.41 21.30 -7.62
N VAL A 10 -11.17 20.78 -6.43
CA VAL A 10 -12.21 20.63 -5.41
C VAL A 10 -12.08 21.83 -4.51
N ASP A 11 -12.99 22.78 -4.62
CA ASP A 11 -13.19 23.74 -3.55
C ASP A 11 -13.54 22.92 -2.30
N HIS A 12 -12.83 23.12 -1.19
CA HIS A 12 -13.10 22.46 0.07
C HIS A 12 -13.89 23.41 0.99
N PRO A 13 -15.19 23.69 0.72
CA PRO A 13 -15.99 24.59 1.53
C PRO A 13 -16.24 24.06 2.96
N ASP A 14 -16.04 22.76 3.19
CA ASP A 14 -16.34 22.05 4.43
C ASP A 14 -15.09 21.55 5.17
N VAL A 15 -13.93 22.21 5.04
CA VAL A 15 -12.82 21.92 5.97
C VAL A 15 -13.25 22.38 7.35
N CYS A 16 -13.76 21.46 8.17
CA CYS A 16 -14.07 21.76 9.55
C CYS A 16 -12.80 22.29 10.23
N PRO A 17 -12.89 23.40 10.99
CA PRO A 17 -11.80 23.82 11.84
C PRO A 17 -11.42 22.64 12.76
N PRO A 18 -10.12 22.45 13.06
CA PRO A 18 -9.70 21.37 13.95
C PRO A 18 -10.44 21.48 15.29
N ALA A 19 -10.82 20.33 15.86
CA ALA A 19 -11.49 20.29 17.15
C ALA A 19 -10.65 20.99 18.22
N GLU A 20 -11.29 21.74 19.14
CA GLU A 20 -10.60 22.47 20.22
C GLU A 20 -9.79 21.54 21.14
N ALA A 21 -10.18 20.26 21.20
CA ALA A 21 -9.53 19.21 21.97
C ALA A 21 -8.51 18.41 21.13
N GLY A 22 -7.36 19.03 20.87
CA GLY A 22 -6.08 18.32 20.88
C GLY A 22 -5.64 17.63 19.59
N ALA A 23 -4.38 17.87 19.23
CA ALA A 23 -3.68 17.09 18.22
C ALA A 23 -3.57 15.63 18.67
N VAL A 24 -3.90 14.69 17.78
CA VAL A 24 -3.65 13.26 17.96
C VAL A 24 -2.26 12.92 17.40
N GLY A 25 -1.36 12.46 18.26
CA GLY A 25 -0.06 11.94 17.84
C GLY A 25 -0.22 10.53 17.28
N VAL A 26 0.45 10.23 16.16
CA VAL A 26 0.43 8.87 15.56
C VAL A 26 1.85 8.35 15.44
N ASP A 27 2.17 7.29 16.18
CA ASP A 27 3.43 6.55 16.03
C ASP A 27 3.26 5.40 15.04
N ARG A 28 4.21 5.25 14.13
CA ARG A 28 4.17 4.26 13.06
C ARG A 28 5.24 3.21 13.26
N ASN A 29 4.81 1.98 13.49
CA ASN A 29 5.67 0.81 13.58
C ASN A 29 5.41 -0.16 12.42
N VAL A 30 6.31 -1.11 12.20
CA VAL A 30 6.16 -2.08 11.10
C VAL A 30 4.91 -2.93 11.33
N GLY A 31 3.89 -2.73 10.48
CA GLY A 31 2.62 -3.47 10.56
C GLY A 31 1.55 -2.87 11.48
N GLN A 32 1.82 -1.73 12.14
CA GLN A 32 0.83 -1.06 13.00
C GLN A 32 1.06 0.44 13.12
N ALA A 33 0.00 1.20 13.35
CA ALA A 33 0.06 2.59 13.79
C ALA A 33 -0.68 2.70 15.13
N THR A 34 -0.09 3.41 16.08
CA THR A 34 -0.68 3.62 17.41
C THR A 34 -0.92 5.11 17.61
N ASP A 35 -2.13 5.48 17.99
CA ASP A 35 -2.43 6.87 18.30
C ASP A 35 -2.12 7.22 19.77
N SER A 36 -2.10 8.52 20.10
CA SER A 36 -1.86 9.01 21.45
C SER A 36 -2.97 8.67 22.45
N THR A 37 -4.10 8.14 21.99
CA THR A 37 -5.18 7.59 22.84
C THR A 37 -4.93 6.12 23.20
N GLY A 38 -3.93 5.49 22.57
CA GLY A 38 -3.58 4.09 22.74
C GLY A 38 -4.28 3.15 21.76
N ALA A 39 -5.04 3.67 20.79
CA ALA A 39 -5.69 2.85 19.79
C ALA A 39 -4.67 2.31 18.78
N VAL A 40 -4.77 1.01 18.48
CA VAL A 40 -3.87 0.33 17.55
C VAL A 40 -4.60 0.07 16.23
N HIS A 41 -4.01 0.60 15.15
CA HIS A 41 -4.47 0.43 13.79
C HIS A 41 -3.54 -0.53 13.05
N ALA A 42 -4.06 -1.70 12.68
CA ALA A 42 -3.29 -2.66 11.89
C ALA A 42 -2.99 -2.10 10.49
N LEU A 43 -1.71 -2.10 10.09
CA LEU A 43 -1.27 -1.78 8.74
C LEU A 43 -0.82 -3.07 8.05
N PRO A 44 -1.15 -3.30 6.77
CA PRO A 44 -0.90 -4.57 6.11
C PRO A 44 0.56 -4.78 5.71
N ASP A 45 1.50 -3.96 6.21
CA ASP A 45 2.92 -4.02 5.84
C ASP A 45 3.52 -5.42 6.05
N THR A 46 2.93 -6.22 6.94
CA THR A 46 3.33 -7.60 7.25
C THR A 46 2.42 -8.68 6.66
N THR A 47 1.29 -8.33 6.05
CA THR A 47 0.29 -9.30 5.55
C THR A 47 0.65 -9.90 4.18
N VAL A 48 1.94 -10.02 3.85
CA VAL A 48 2.32 -10.80 2.68
C VAL A 48 1.93 -12.25 2.96
N THR A 49 1.06 -12.82 2.15
CA THR A 49 0.71 -14.23 2.30
C THR A 49 1.98 -15.07 2.14
N THR A 50 2.12 -16.17 2.88
CA THR A 50 3.28 -17.09 2.78
C THR A 50 3.60 -17.48 1.32
N VAL A 51 2.57 -17.56 0.49
CA VAL A 51 2.65 -17.81 -0.95
C VAL A 51 3.28 -16.65 -1.72
N GLU A 52 2.88 -15.41 -1.44
CA GLU A 52 3.44 -14.22 -2.10
C GLU A 52 4.90 -13.99 -1.73
N ASP A 53 5.26 -14.28 -0.48
CA ASP A 53 6.64 -14.23 -0.02
C ASP A 53 7.51 -15.30 -0.66
N ALA A 54 6.98 -16.51 -0.82
CA ALA A 54 7.65 -17.53 -1.60
C ALA A 54 7.82 -17.11 -3.07
N GLN A 55 6.80 -16.48 -3.66
CA GLN A 55 6.84 -16.01 -5.05
C GLN A 55 7.80 -14.84 -5.27
N SER A 56 7.86 -13.88 -4.33
CA SER A 56 8.76 -12.72 -4.38
C SER A 56 10.22 -13.14 -4.36
N LYS A 57 10.54 -14.24 -3.68
CA LYS A 57 11.89 -14.87 -3.68
C LYS A 57 12.11 -15.77 -4.89
N ARG A 58 11.09 -16.54 -5.31
CA ARG A 58 11.21 -17.54 -6.39
C ARG A 58 11.35 -16.92 -7.77
N TYR A 59 10.59 -15.89 -8.12
CA TYR A 59 10.61 -15.33 -9.47
C TYR A 59 11.92 -14.65 -9.85
N PRO A 60 12.57 -13.84 -8.99
CA PRO A 60 13.90 -13.29 -9.28
C PRO A 60 14.95 -14.39 -9.50
N ARG A 61 15.00 -15.39 -8.62
CA ARG A 61 15.89 -16.55 -8.76
C ARG A 61 15.66 -17.32 -10.06
N ARG A 62 14.40 -17.48 -10.45
CA ARG A 62 14.03 -18.12 -11.72
C ARG A 62 14.46 -17.29 -12.93
N MET A 63 14.30 -15.96 -12.87
CA MET A 63 14.73 -15.05 -13.94
C MET A 63 16.25 -15.03 -14.12
N ALA A 64 17.02 -15.14 -13.03
CA ALA A 64 18.48 -15.18 -13.08
C ALA A 64 18.99 -16.41 -13.85
N ARG A 65 18.27 -17.54 -13.80
CA ARG A 65 18.60 -18.78 -14.52
C ARG A 65 18.10 -18.82 -15.97
N GLN A 66 17.38 -17.80 -16.42
CA GLN A 66 16.78 -17.78 -17.75
C GLN A 66 17.57 -16.86 -18.68
N GLN A 67 17.71 -17.27 -19.94
CA GLN A 67 18.37 -16.45 -20.96
C GLN A 67 17.70 -15.08 -21.08
N LYS A 68 18.52 -14.02 -21.06
CA LYS A 68 18.08 -12.63 -21.26
C LYS A 68 17.38 -12.51 -22.61
N GLY A 69 16.25 -11.80 -22.66
CA GLY A 69 15.44 -11.65 -23.88
C GLY A 69 14.49 -12.81 -24.21
N SER A 70 14.71 -14.01 -23.64
CA SER A 70 13.84 -15.17 -23.93
C SER A 70 12.37 -14.92 -23.56
N HIS A 71 11.44 -15.53 -24.33
CA HIS A 71 10.01 -15.46 -24.05
C HIS A 71 9.67 -15.95 -22.64
N ARG A 72 10.35 -17.01 -22.18
CA ARG A 72 10.22 -17.56 -20.83
C ARG A 72 10.60 -16.56 -19.74
N ARG A 73 11.67 -15.78 -19.94
CA ARG A 73 12.08 -14.71 -19.02
C ARG A 73 11.09 -13.57 -19.00
N ARG A 74 10.56 -13.16 -20.16
CA ARG A 74 9.50 -12.15 -20.26
C ARG A 74 8.25 -12.57 -19.47
N GLY A 75 7.81 -13.82 -19.60
CA GLY A 75 6.67 -14.35 -18.84
C GLY A 75 6.91 -14.36 -17.32
N THR A 76 8.12 -14.73 -16.87
CA THR A 76 8.46 -14.72 -15.43
C THR A 76 8.54 -13.29 -14.88
N ALA A 77 9.11 -12.35 -15.65
CA ALA A 77 9.13 -10.93 -15.30
C ALA A 77 7.72 -10.34 -15.20
N GLY A 78 6.81 -10.73 -16.11
CA GLY A 78 5.39 -10.33 -16.04
C GLY A 78 4.71 -10.79 -14.75
N LYS A 79 4.97 -12.03 -14.31
CA LYS A 79 4.46 -12.56 -13.04
C LYS A 79 4.99 -11.77 -11.83
N LEU A 80 6.28 -11.47 -11.82
CA LEU A 80 6.90 -10.64 -10.77
C LEU A 80 6.31 -9.23 -10.72
N ARG A 81 6.13 -8.58 -11.89
CA ARG A 81 5.46 -7.27 -11.97
C ARG A 81 4.03 -7.30 -11.46
N LYS A 82 3.26 -8.35 -11.81
CA LYS A 82 1.88 -8.53 -11.33
C LYS A 82 1.84 -8.70 -9.81
N LEU A 83 2.79 -9.46 -9.24
CA LEU A 83 2.93 -9.63 -7.80
C LEU A 83 3.19 -8.28 -7.10
N HIS A 84 4.18 -7.52 -7.56
CA HIS A 84 4.47 -6.20 -6.99
C HIS A 84 3.29 -5.24 -7.11
N ARG A 85 2.62 -5.19 -8.27
CA ARG A 85 1.42 -4.36 -8.45
C ARG A 85 0.31 -4.71 -7.45
N ARG A 86 0.12 -6.00 -7.15
CA ARG A 86 -0.88 -6.44 -6.16
C ARG A 86 -0.48 -6.02 -4.75
N GLN A 87 0.80 -6.18 -4.37
CA GLN A 87 1.31 -5.75 -3.08
C GLN A 87 1.18 -4.23 -2.88
N THR A 88 1.57 -3.42 -3.87
CA THR A 88 1.43 -1.95 -3.82
C THR A 88 -0.03 -1.54 -3.61
N ARG A 89 -0.94 -2.06 -4.44
CA ARG A 89 -2.38 -1.73 -4.30
C ARG A 89 -2.93 -2.08 -2.93
N ARG A 90 -2.54 -3.22 -2.37
CA ARG A 90 -3.00 -3.63 -1.03
C ARG A 90 -2.53 -2.65 0.05
N ARG A 91 -1.27 -2.19 -0.04
CA ARG A 91 -0.73 -1.16 0.86
C ARG A 91 -1.46 0.16 0.69
N ASP A 92 -1.68 0.60 -0.54
CA ASP A 92 -2.40 1.85 -0.84
C ASP A 92 -3.82 1.83 -0.27
N THR A 93 -4.57 0.74 -0.53
CA THR A 93 -5.93 0.57 -0.03
C THR A 93 -5.99 0.60 1.49
N ALA A 94 -5.12 -0.13 2.17
CA ALA A 94 -5.17 -0.16 3.62
C ALA A 94 -4.70 1.16 4.24
N THR A 95 -3.70 1.82 3.66
CA THR A 95 -3.27 3.15 4.11
C THR A 95 -4.43 4.13 4.02
N HIS A 96 -5.15 4.12 2.90
CA HIS A 96 -6.34 4.95 2.71
C HIS A 96 -7.47 4.62 3.70
N GLN A 97 -7.73 3.34 3.95
CA GLN A 97 -8.75 2.92 4.92
C GLN A 97 -8.38 3.32 6.36
N VAL A 98 -7.12 3.13 6.76
CA VAL A 98 -6.63 3.49 8.09
C VAL A 98 -6.63 5.00 8.26
N SER A 99 -6.13 5.76 7.28
CA SER A 99 -6.14 7.23 7.35
C SER A 99 -7.55 7.78 7.43
N ARG A 100 -8.48 7.21 6.66
CA ARG A 100 -9.90 7.59 6.74
C ARG A 100 -10.48 7.29 8.11
N LYS A 101 -10.23 6.09 8.65
CA LYS A 101 -10.69 5.73 9.99
C LYS A 101 -10.16 6.69 11.05
N ILE A 102 -8.87 7.03 11.00
CA ILE A 102 -8.25 7.99 11.94
C ILE A 102 -8.94 9.35 11.83
N ALA A 103 -9.15 9.84 10.60
CA ALA A 103 -9.82 11.12 10.37
C ALA A 103 -11.29 11.13 10.80
N ASP A 104 -12.01 10.01 10.69
CA ASP A 104 -13.40 9.89 11.15
C ASP A 104 -13.50 9.81 12.68
N THR A 105 -12.42 9.43 13.38
CA THR A 105 -12.39 9.24 14.84
C THR A 105 -11.69 10.36 15.62
N ALA A 106 -10.90 11.19 14.95
CA ALA A 106 -10.21 12.34 15.52
C ALA A 106 -11.12 13.58 15.49
#